data_AF-A0A8H4CQD6-F1
#
_entry.id   AF-A0A8H4CQD6-F1
#
_cell.length_a   1.000
_cell.length_b   1.000
_cell.length_c   1.000
_cell.angle_alpha   90.00
_cell.angle_beta   90.00
_cell.angle_gamma   90.00
#
_symmetry.space_group_name_H-M   'P 1'
#
loop_
_entity.id
_entity.type
_entity.pdbx_description
1 polymer ?
#
loop_
_entity_poly.entity_id
_entity_poly.type
_entity_poly.pdbx_seq_one_letter_code
_entity_poly.pdbx_strand_id
1 'polypeptide(L)'
;MSASPPDNESPPNRESLPEGEYPLIFHPPGAHYFFRLIDAIRSAGTCEAWTMPDCEAEPYKSPDPLGTWGICIVCKRLPTSRKCSKCGHDWVCCRSCEKYMRLGLADKPHEEMIAHVRLCDNRNETTADIIVEDVTRGRMLTHPQAREDYGFSRCPEPSDRVRLFTLYHDLVKSLDVTSQQLNVWMQEDTLYESISAKMHARPQDFSPEIRDWFAENRVVFDRPAADPKT
;
A
#
# COMPACT_ATOMS: atom_id res chain seq x y z
N MET A 1 -28.40 9.84 63.46
CA MET A 1 -27.20 8.99 63.34
C MET A 1 -26.69 9.16 61.91
N SER A 2 -25.80 10.11 61.70
CA SER A 2 -25.21 10.41 60.39
C SER A 2 -23.71 10.24 60.54
N ALA A 3 -23.17 9.19 59.91
CA ALA A 3 -21.76 8.85 59.97
C ALA A 3 -20.97 9.71 58.98
N SER A 4 -19.90 10.32 59.47
CA SER A 4 -18.90 11.06 58.70
C SER A 4 -18.12 10.13 57.75
N PRO A 5 -17.65 10.63 56.60
CA PRO A 5 -16.74 9.89 55.71
C PRO A 5 -15.30 9.84 56.28
N PRO A 6 -14.51 8.80 55.97
CA PRO A 6 -13.15 8.63 56.48
C PRO A 6 -12.11 9.49 55.75
N ASP A 7 -11.05 9.82 56.48
CA ASP A 7 -9.93 10.68 56.13
C ASP A 7 -9.09 10.17 54.95
N ASN A 8 -8.67 11.11 54.10
CA ASN A 8 -7.70 10.93 53.03
C ASN A 8 -6.30 10.70 53.61
N GLU A 9 -5.74 9.50 53.46
CA GLU A 9 -4.32 9.25 53.71
C GLU A 9 -3.47 9.78 52.55
N SER A 10 -2.54 10.68 52.88
CA SER A 10 -1.50 11.18 51.97
C SER A 10 -0.54 10.06 51.54
N PRO A 11 0.00 10.09 50.30
CA PRO A 11 0.93 9.07 49.83
C PRO A 11 2.29 9.14 50.57
N PRO A 12 2.99 8.00 50.71
CA PRO A 12 4.24 7.93 51.46
C PRO A 12 5.37 8.67 50.74
N ASN A 13 6.24 9.21 51.60
CA ASN A 13 7.39 10.05 51.29
C ASN A 13 8.36 9.37 50.31
N ARG A 14 8.79 10.09 49.28
CA ARG A 14 9.70 9.61 48.24
C ARG A 14 11.12 9.56 48.84
N GLU A 15 11.55 8.37 49.26
CA GLU A 15 12.93 8.15 49.72
C GLU A 15 13.92 8.49 48.62
N SER A 16 14.82 9.43 48.92
CA SER A 16 15.94 9.84 48.09
C SER A 16 16.93 8.68 47.97
N LEU A 17 17.20 8.23 46.74
CA LEU A 17 18.25 7.25 46.45
C LEU A 17 19.64 7.85 46.72
N PRO A 18 20.59 7.06 47.26
CA PRO A 18 21.94 7.53 47.56
C PRO A 18 22.75 7.76 46.28
N GLU A 19 23.49 8.87 46.24
CA GLU A 19 24.53 9.16 45.25
C GLU A 19 25.71 8.20 45.46
N GLY A 20 25.62 7.01 44.85
CA GLY A 20 26.72 6.07 44.74
C GLY A 20 27.39 6.20 43.39
N GLU A 21 28.72 6.32 43.39
CA GLU A 21 29.59 6.24 42.21
C GLU A 21 29.22 5.03 41.34
N TYR A 22 28.71 5.29 40.13
CA TYR A 22 28.47 4.23 39.16
C TYR A 22 29.81 3.76 38.60
N PRO A 23 30.12 2.44 38.66
CA PRO A 23 31.30 1.90 38.01
C PRO A 23 31.22 2.22 36.52
N LEU A 24 32.34 2.63 35.91
CA LEU A 24 32.45 2.73 34.46
C LEU A 24 32.22 1.33 33.85
N ILE A 25 30.97 1.05 33.47
CA ILE A 25 30.60 -0.16 32.77
C ILE A 25 31.25 -0.10 31.39
N PHE A 26 32.27 -0.92 31.20
CA PHE A 26 32.93 -1.08 29.91
C PHE A 26 31.93 -1.73 28.94
N HIS A 27 31.32 -0.91 28.08
CA HIS A 27 30.37 -1.39 27.08
C HIS A 27 31.15 -2.01 25.91
N PRO A 28 30.99 -3.31 25.63
CA PRO A 28 31.64 -3.93 24.47
C PRO A 28 31.16 -3.26 23.18
N PRO A 29 32.00 -3.20 22.12
CA PRO A 29 31.59 -2.70 20.81
C PRO A 29 30.33 -3.44 20.34
N GLY A 30 29.21 -2.73 20.23
CA GLY A 30 27.88 -3.29 19.93
C GLY A 30 26.81 -3.05 21.00
N ALA A 31 27.17 -2.72 22.24
CA ALA A 31 26.19 -2.45 23.30
C ALA A 31 25.28 -1.24 22.99
N HIS A 32 25.81 -0.21 22.32
CA HIS A 32 25.01 0.93 21.86
C HIS A 32 23.90 0.53 20.87
N TYR A 33 24.10 -0.51 20.05
CA TYR A 33 23.07 -1.04 19.16
C TYR A 33 21.97 -1.74 19.96
N PHE A 34 22.34 -2.49 20.98
CA PHE A 34 21.41 -3.18 21.86
C PHE A 34 20.54 -2.20 22.66
N PHE A 35 21.13 -1.15 23.25
CA PHE A 35 20.38 -0.13 23.98
C PHE A 35 19.46 0.68 23.05
N ARG A 36 19.91 1.06 21.86
CA ARG A 36 19.05 1.73 20.86
C ARG A 36 17.88 0.86 20.41
N LEU A 37 18.10 -0.44 20.25
CA LEU A 37 17.04 -1.38 19.91
C LEU A 37 16.04 -1.54 21.04
N ILE A 38 16.52 -1.66 22.28
CA ILE A 38 15.65 -1.73 23.48
C ILE A 38 14.83 -0.45 23.65
N ASP A 39 15.44 0.72 23.48
CA ASP A 39 14.74 2.00 23.59
C ASP A 39 13.74 2.17 22.45
N ALA A 40 14.07 1.74 21.22
CA ALA A 40 13.14 1.70 20.09
C ALA A 40 11.97 0.73 20.35
N ILE A 41 12.21 -0.44 20.94
CA ILE A 41 11.16 -1.41 21.30
C ILE A 41 10.28 -0.88 22.42
N ARG A 42 10.86 -0.23 23.44
CA ARG A 42 10.12 0.35 24.58
C ARG A 42 9.31 1.58 24.19
N SER A 43 9.80 2.37 23.23
CA SER A 43 9.11 3.57 22.72
C SER A 43 8.11 3.27 21.61
N ALA A 44 8.34 2.21 20.82
CA ALA A 44 7.37 1.75 19.86
C ALA A 44 6.25 1.02 20.60
N GLY A 45 5.13 1.71 20.82
CA GLY A 45 3.88 1.08 21.23
C GLY A 45 3.41 0.01 20.23
N THR A 46 2.16 -0.45 20.36
CA THR A 46 1.56 -1.32 19.34
C THR A 46 1.63 -0.66 17.96
N CYS A 47 1.84 -1.45 16.90
CA CYS A 47 1.88 -0.94 15.54
C CYS A 47 0.61 -0.13 15.26
N GLU A 48 0.71 1.16 14.92
CA GLU A 48 -0.48 1.97 14.60
C GLU A 48 -1.30 1.44 13.43
N ALA A 49 -0.76 0.52 12.63
CA ALA A 49 -1.56 -0.25 11.66
C ALA A 49 -2.71 -1.05 12.31
N TRP A 50 -2.80 -1.13 13.64
CA TRP A 50 -3.89 -1.78 14.38
C TRP A 50 -5.17 -0.94 14.42
N THR A 51 -5.14 0.33 14.03
CA THR A 51 -6.38 1.11 13.80
C THR A 51 -6.98 0.84 12.42
N MET A 52 -6.33 0.02 11.59
CA MET A 52 -6.85 -0.35 10.28
C MET A 52 -7.87 -1.49 10.38
N PRO A 53 -8.99 -1.41 9.66
CA PRO A 53 -9.89 -2.56 9.52
C PRO A 53 -9.09 -3.73 8.93
N ASP A 54 -9.21 -4.91 9.55
CA ASP A 54 -8.57 -6.18 9.15
C ASP A 54 -7.08 -6.35 9.47
N CYS A 55 -6.50 -5.56 10.39
CA CYS A 55 -5.18 -5.92 10.92
C CYS A 55 -5.31 -7.15 11.83
N GLU A 56 -5.07 -8.34 11.28
CA GLU A 56 -4.84 -9.54 12.09
C GLU A 56 -3.74 -9.21 13.11
N ALA A 57 -4.07 -9.32 14.39
CA ALA A 57 -3.17 -9.04 15.51
C ALA A 57 -2.08 -10.13 15.58
N GLU A 58 -1.22 -10.21 14.57
CA GLU A 58 -0.02 -11.01 14.67
C GLU A 58 0.89 -10.41 15.74
N PRO A 59 1.39 -11.22 16.68
CA PRO A 59 2.28 -10.73 17.72
C PRO A 59 3.55 -10.19 17.06
N TYR A 60 3.85 -8.92 17.34
CA TYR A 60 5.10 -8.30 16.95
C TYR A 60 6.26 -9.17 17.44
N LYS A 61 7.07 -9.66 16.49
CA LYS A 61 8.29 -10.38 16.81
C LYS A 61 9.40 -9.35 16.98
N SER A 62 9.88 -9.21 18.21
CA SER A 62 11.05 -8.39 18.49
C SER A 62 12.20 -8.82 17.56
N PRO A 63 12.88 -7.86 16.93
CA PRO A 63 14.03 -8.15 16.07
C PRO A 63 15.10 -8.94 16.84
N ASP A 64 15.80 -9.81 16.11
CA ASP A 64 16.95 -10.53 16.64
C ASP A 64 18.06 -9.52 16.99
N PRO A 65 18.47 -9.40 18.27
CA PRO A 65 19.49 -8.44 18.68
C PRO A 65 20.87 -8.72 18.06
N LEU A 66 21.12 -9.95 17.58
CA LEU A 66 22.35 -10.34 16.90
C LEU A 66 22.20 -10.36 15.36
N GLY A 67 21.00 -10.16 14.84
CA GLY A 67 20.67 -10.21 13.43
C GLY A 67 20.62 -8.84 12.75
N THR A 68 20.48 -8.84 11.43
CA THR A 68 20.17 -7.60 10.68
C THR A 68 18.72 -7.20 10.94
N TRP A 69 18.52 -5.94 11.32
CA TRP A 69 17.20 -5.36 11.52
C TRP A 69 17.16 -3.93 10.96
N GLY A 70 15.96 -3.43 10.72
CA GLY A 70 15.72 -2.05 10.30
C GLY A 70 14.35 -1.57 10.76
N ILE A 71 14.00 -0.33 10.39
CA ILE A 71 12.70 0.26 10.74
C ILE A 71 11.68 -0.10 9.66
N CYS A 72 10.49 -0.52 10.08
CA CYS A 72 9.38 -0.79 9.16
C CYS A 72 9.11 0.43 8.27
N ILE A 73 9.20 0.27 6.95
CA ILE A 73 9.03 1.38 5.99
C ILE A 73 7.59 1.89 5.91
N VAL A 74 6.65 1.14 6.48
CA VAL A 74 5.21 1.45 6.45
C VAL A 74 4.80 2.26 7.68
N CYS A 75 5.04 1.75 8.89
CA CYS A 75 4.65 2.44 10.11
C CYS A 75 5.73 3.39 10.66
N LYS A 76 6.96 3.31 10.14
CA LYS A 76 8.13 4.13 10.54
C LYS A 76 8.49 4.11 12.03
N ARG A 77 7.92 3.17 12.79
CA ARG A 77 8.01 3.12 14.25
C ARG A 77 8.68 1.87 14.75
N LEU A 78 8.23 0.71 14.28
CA LEU A 78 8.67 -0.56 14.83
C LEU A 78 9.97 -1.02 14.16
N PRO A 79 11.03 -1.31 14.94
CA PRO A 79 12.18 -2.02 14.41
C PRO A 79 11.78 -3.47 14.09
N THR A 80 12.42 -4.11 13.13
CA THR A 80 12.05 -5.46 12.70
C THR A 80 13.20 -6.14 11.99
N SER A 81 13.31 -7.46 12.16
CA SER A 81 14.19 -8.32 11.36
C SER A 81 13.45 -8.91 10.16
N ARG A 82 12.15 -8.65 10.02
CA ARG A 82 11.34 -9.16 8.93
C ARG A 82 11.47 -8.25 7.71
N LYS A 83 11.78 -8.86 6.58
CA LYS A 83 11.82 -8.18 5.27
C LYS A 83 10.56 -8.49 4.47
N CYS A 84 10.31 -7.69 3.43
CA CYS A 84 9.26 -7.91 2.46
C CYS A 84 9.40 -9.35 1.93
N SER A 85 8.35 -10.15 2.05
CA SER A 85 8.38 -11.57 1.65
C SER A 85 8.52 -11.76 0.14
N LYS A 86 8.39 -10.68 -0.64
CA LYS A 86 8.43 -10.70 -2.10
C LYS A 86 9.80 -10.39 -2.69
N CYS A 87 10.41 -9.28 -2.31
CA CYS A 87 11.74 -8.89 -2.81
C CYS A 87 12.86 -9.14 -1.78
N GLY A 88 12.54 -9.33 -0.50
CA GLY A 88 13.56 -9.53 0.54
C GLY A 88 14.45 -8.31 0.79
N HIS A 89 14.12 -7.12 0.29
CA HIS A 89 14.92 -5.90 0.44
C HIS A 89 14.49 -5.05 1.64
N ASP A 90 13.26 -4.52 1.62
CA ASP A 90 12.80 -3.56 2.63
C ASP A 90 12.18 -4.20 3.88
N TRP A 91 12.22 -3.45 4.99
CA TRP A 91 11.80 -3.91 6.32
C TRP A 91 10.29 -3.70 6.56
N VAL A 92 9.60 -4.74 7.02
CA VAL A 92 8.16 -4.69 7.33
C VAL A 92 7.86 -5.42 8.64
N CYS A 93 7.27 -4.72 9.62
CA CYS A 93 7.09 -5.29 10.96
C CYS A 93 6.04 -6.41 11.04
N CYS A 94 5.05 -6.42 10.14
CA CYS A 94 3.97 -7.41 10.14
C CYS A 94 3.35 -7.60 8.74
N ARG A 95 2.55 -8.66 8.58
CA ARG A 95 1.83 -8.96 7.32
C ARG A 95 0.88 -7.84 6.92
N SER A 96 0.24 -7.18 7.88
CA SER A 96 -0.68 -6.07 7.62
C SER A 96 0.05 -4.87 7.02
N CYS A 97 1.20 -4.46 7.56
CA CYS A 97 2.05 -3.43 6.94
C CYS A 97 2.48 -3.83 5.53
N GLU A 98 2.88 -5.09 5.34
CA GLU A 98 3.25 -5.58 4.02
C GLU A 98 2.08 -5.58 3.01
N LYS A 99 0.87 -5.96 3.44
CA LYS A 99 -0.36 -5.89 2.64
C LYS A 99 -0.70 -4.44 2.30
N TYR A 100 -0.63 -3.54 3.28
CA TYR A 100 -0.92 -2.12 3.10
C TYR A 100 0.01 -1.46 2.09
N MET A 101 1.30 -1.75 2.21
CA MET A 101 2.32 -1.34 1.25
C MET A 101 1.99 -1.82 -0.16
N ARG A 102 1.61 -3.09 -0.34
CA ARG A 102 1.25 -3.64 -1.67
C ARG A 102 -0.01 -3.01 -2.27
N LEU A 103 -1.02 -2.75 -1.45
CA LEU A 103 -2.30 -2.22 -1.94
C LEU A 103 -2.22 -0.70 -2.18
N GLY A 104 -1.19 -0.02 -1.70
CA GLY A 104 -1.04 1.43 -1.88
C GLY A 104 -2.11 2.25 -1.15
N LEU A 105 -2.77 1.65 -0.14
CA LEU A 105 -3.92 2.23 0.57
C LEU A 105 -3.55 3.32 1.59
N ALA A 106 -2.34 3.87 1.50
CA ALA A 106 -1.95 4.97 2.36
C ALA A 106 -2.50 6.28 1.86
N ASP A 107 -3.29 6.97 2.70
CA ASP A 107 -3.72 8.34 2.44
C ASP A 107 -2.51 9.27 2.21
N LYS A 108 -1.38 8.96 2.87
CA LYS A 108 -0.09 9.65 2.72
C LYS A 108 1.07 8.65 2.76
N PRO A 109 1.42 8.04 1.62
CA PRO A 109 2.52 7.09 1.57
C PRO A 109 3.86 7.81 1.78
N HIS A 110 4.74 7.24 2.60
CA HIS A 110 6.12 7.74 2.72
C HIS A 110 6.93 7.43 1.46
N GLU A 111 7.92 8.27 1.13
CA GLU A 111 8.74 8.15 -0.08
C GLU A 111 9.39 6.76 -0.24
N GLU A 112 9.95 6.21 0.83
CA GLU A 112 10.51 4.85 0.82
C GLU A 112 9.48 3.77 0.50
N MET A 113 8.22 3.95 0.93
CA MET A 113 7.15 3.02 0.60
C MET A 113 6.78 3.12 -0.89
N ILE A 114 6.73 4.33 -1.44
CA ILE A 114 6.52 4.56 -2.87
C ILE A 114 7.66 3.94 -3.68
N ALA A 115 8.91 4.17 -3.27
CA ALA A 115 10.09 3.60 -3.90
C ALA A 115 10.06 2.06 -3.85
N HIS A 116 9.71 1.48 -2.70
CA HIS A 116 9.54 0.04 -2.58
C HIS A 116 8.45 -0.49 -3.50
N VAL A 117 7.26 0.11 -3.54
CA VAL A 117 6.17 -0.34 -4.41
C VAL A 117 6.58 -0.29 -5.89
N ARG A 118 7.42 0.69 -6.27
CA ARG A 118 7.98 0.80 -7.63
C ARG A 118 9.06 -0.24 -7.93
N LEU A 119 9.93 -0.55 -6.97
CA LEU A 119 11.14 -1.38 -7.14
C LEU A 119 10.99 -2.82 -6.65
N CYS A 120 9.93 -3.14 -5.93
CA CYS A 120 9.69 -4.49 -5.43
C CYS A 120 9.40 -5.40 -6.62
N ASP A 121 10.41 -6.19 -7.01
CA ASP A 121 10.51 -7.15 -8.13
C ASP A 121 9.43 -8.27 -8.19
N ASN A 122 8.25 -8.07 -7.60
CA ASN A 122 7.27 -9.13 -7.48
C ASN A 122 5.82 -8.61 -7.33
N ARG A 123 5.45 -7.51 -8.01
CA ARG A 123 4.07 -7.52 -8.52
C ARG A 123 4.07 -8.57 -9.62
N ASN A 124 3.28 -9.63 -9.46
CA ASN A 124 2.98 -10.49 -10.59
C ASN A 124 2.51 -9.54 -11.69
N GLU A 125 3.13 -9.60 -12.86
CA GLU A 125 2.70 -8.80 -13.99
C GLU A 125 1.19 -8.99 -14.16
N THR A 126 0.45 -7.91 -13.95
CA THR A 126 -0.99 -7.89 -14.07
C THR A 126 -1.36 -7.61 -15.52
N THR A 127 -2.58 -7.93 -15.91
CA THR A 127 -3.07 -7.50 -17.23
C THR A 127 -3.06 -5.98 -17.40
N ALA A 128 -3.14 -5.23 -16.29
CA ALA A 128 -2.96 -3.78 -16.26
C ALA A 128 -1.53 -3.36 -16.64
N ASP A 129 -0.52 -4.10 -16.20
CA ASP A 129 0.88 -3.83 -16.52
C ASP A 129 1.11 -3.95 -18.03
N ILE A 130 0.54 -4.99 -18.62
CA ILE A 130 0.60 -5.25 -20.06
C ILE A 130 -0.07 -4.10 -20.83
N ILE A 131 -1.25 -3.63 -20.40
CA ILE A 131 -1.93 -2.49 -21.03
C ILE A 131 -1.04 -1.25 -21.00
N VAL A 132 -0.55 -0.89 -19.80
CA VAL A 132 0.22 0.33 -19.60
C VAL A 132 1.51 0.28 -20.42
N GLU A 133 2.18 -0.86 -20.47
CA GLU A 133 3.38 -1.05 -21.29
C GLU A 133 3.08 -0.88 -22.78
N ASP A 134 2.09 -1.60 -23.31
CA ASP A 134 1.74 -1.59 -24.73
C ASP A 134 1.28 -0.19 -25.18
N VAL A 135 0.41 0.44 -24.40
CA VAL A 135 -0.05 1.81 -24.61
C VAL A 135 1.11 2.80 -24.58
N THR A 136 2.00 2.70 -23.58
CA THR A 136 3.17 3.57 -23.46
C THR A 136 4.10 3.46 -24.67
N ARG A 137 4.18 2.27 -25.27
CA ARG A 137 5.00 1.97 -26.44
C ARG A 137 4.26 2.10 -27.78
N GLY A 138 2.99 2.54 -27.76
CA GLY A 138 2.18 2.71 -28.97
C GLY A 138 1.88 1.40 -29.71
N ARG A 139 1.84 0.26 -29.01
CA ARG A 139 1.55 -1.06 -29.58
C ARG A 139 0.13 -1.48 -29.26
N MET A 140 -0.59 -1.98 -30.25
CA MET A 140 -1.89 -2.60 -30.00
C MET A 140 -1.75 -3.86 -29.14
N LEU A 141 -2.68 -4.02 -28.19
CA LEU A 141 -2.69 -5.16 -27.28
C LEU A 141 -2.87 -6.48 -28.02
N THR A 142 -1.96 -7.41 -27.73
CA THR A 142 -2.01 -8.78 -28.25
C THR A 142 -2.35 -9.81 -27.17
N HIS A 143 -2.12 -9.49 -25.89
CA HIS A 143 -2.33 -10.40 -24.78
C HIS A 143 -3.83 -10.72 -24.58
N PRO A 144 -4.28 -11.98 -24.72
CA PRO A 144 -5.71 -12.34 -24.70
C PRO A 144 -6.44 -11.91 -23.43
N GLN A 145 -5.88 -12.20 -22.25
CA GLN A 145 -6.53 -11.86 -20.98
C GLN A 145 -6.61 -10.35 -20.77
N ALA A 146 -5.62 -9.58 -21.25
CA ALA A 146 -5.64 -8.13 -21.06
C ALA A 146 -6.69 -7.48 -21.98
N ARG A 147 -6.89 -8.06 -23.16
CA ARG A 147 -7.96 -7.65 -24.06
C ARG A 147 -9.34 -7.92 -23.47
N GLU A 148 -9.50 -9.04 -22.76
CA GLU A 148 -10.76 -9.35 -22.08
C GLU A 148 -10.99 -8.45 -20.87
N ASP A 149 -10.03 -8.39 -19.95
CA ASP A 149 -10.17 -7.65 -18.68
C ASP A 149 -10.52 -6.17 -18.91
N TYR A 150 -10.00 -5.57 -19.99
CA TYR A 150 -10.12 -4.13 -20.25
C TYR A 150 -11.00 -3.76 -21.45
N GLY A 151 -11.78 -4.71 -21.99
CA GLY A 151 -12.86 -4.43 -22.93
C GLY A 151 -12.52 -4.50 -24.43
N PHE A 152 -11.26 -4.69 -24.81
CA PHE A 152 -10.86 -4.78 -26.22
C PHE A 152 -11.51 -5.96 -26.96
N SER A 153 -11.82 -7.05 -26.25
CA SER A 153 -12.56 -8.19 -26.81
C SER A 153 -14.04 -7.86 -27.06
N ARG A 154 -14.60 -6.90 -26.32
CA ARG A 154 -16.01 -6.49 -26.38
C ARG A 154 -16.27 -5.35 -27.37
N CYS A 155 -15.23 -4.74 -27.94
CA CYS A 155 -15.36 -3.77 -29.02
C CYS A 155 -15.95 -4.41 -30.29
N PRO A 156 -17.10 -3.94 -30.80
CA PRO A 156 -17.75 -4.47 -32.01
C PRO A 156 -16.88 -4.27 -33.25
N GLU A 157 -16.32 -3.07 -33.42
CA GLU A 157 -15.56 -2.71 -34.61
C GLU A 157 -14.05 -2.55 -34.32
N PRO A 158 -13.18 -2.73 -35.33
CA PRO A 158 -11.76 -2.40 -35.21
C PRO A 158 -11.50 -0.93 -34.86
N SER A 159 -12.34 -0.02 -35.33
CA SER A 159 -12.32 1.42 -35.01
C SER A 159 -12.49 1.67 -33.51
N ASP A 160 -13.42 0.95 -32.86
CA ASP A 160 -13.66 1.04 -31.42
C ASP A 160 -12.46 0.59 -30.60
N ARG A 161 -11.71 -0.42 -31.08
CA ARG A 161 -10.46 -0.84 -30.41
C ARG A 161 -9.40 0.25 -30.45
N VAL A 162 -9.32 1.00 -31.55
CA VAL A 162 -8.40 2.13 -31.66
C VAL A 162 -8.83 3.25 -30.72
N ARG A 163 -10.13 3.55 -30.61
CA ARG A 163 -10.65 4.55 -29.66
C ARG A 163 -10.39 4.14 -28.21
N LEU A 164 -10.64 2.88 -27.87
CA LEU A 164 -10.35 2.34 -26.54
C LEU A 164 -8.84 2.39 -26.23
N PHE A 165 -7.99 2.08 -27.21
CA PHE A 165 -6.55 2.20 -27.07
C PHE A 165 -6.13 3.66 -26.78
N THR A 166 -6.66 4.62 -27.56
CA THR A 166 -6.42 6.05 -27.35
C THR A 166 -6.90 6.52 -25.98
N LEU A 167 -8.05 6.02 -25.50
CA LEU A 167 -8.55 6.32 -24.16
C LEU A 167 -7.56 5.87 -23.07
N TYR A 168 -7.06 4.64 -23.12
CA TYR A 168 -6.04 4.17 -22.17
C TYR A 168 -4.73 4.92 -22.32
N HIS A 169 -4.36 5.32 -23.55
CA HIS A 169 -3.21 6.19 -23.79
C HIS A 169 -3.32 7.53 -23.06
N ASP A 170 -4.45 8.22 -23.19
CA ASP A 170 -4.66 9.51 -22.56
C ASP A 170 -4.73 9.38 -21.03
N LEU A 171 -5.31 8.30 -20.51
CA LEU A 171 -5.29 7.99 -19.07
C LEU A 171 -3.85 7.84 -18.53
N VAL A 172 -3.02 7.06 -19.22
CA VAL A 172 -1.64 6.80 -18.77
C VAL A 172 -0.75 8.02 -18.96
N LYS A 173 -0.85 8.72 -20.09
CA LYS A 173 0.07 9.80 -20.46
C LYS A 173 -0.33 11.17 -19.96
N SER A 174 -1.62 11.50 -19.98
CA SER A 174 -2.12 12.84 -19.64
C SER A 174 -2.55 12.95 -18.18
N LEU A 175 -2.94 11.82 -17.57
CA LEU A 175 -3.52 11.75 -16.23
C LEU A 175 -2.71 10.91 -15.23
N ASP A 176 -1.53 10.45 -15.63
CA ASP A 176 -0.61 9.66 -14.81
C ASP A 176 -1.28 8.44 -14.14
N VAL A 177 -2.26 7.84 -14.81
CA VAL A 177 -2.92 6.63 -14.31
C VAL A 177 -1.93 5.47 -14.37
N THR A 178 -1.65 4.90 -13.21
CA THR A 178 -0.71 3.79 -13.06
C THR A 178 -1.38 2.44 -13.35
N SER A 179 -0.58 1.42 -13.69
CA SER A 179 -1.08 0.05 -13.84
C SER A 179 -1.72 -0.47 -12.54
N GLN A 180 -1.20 -0.06 -11.37
CA GLN A 180 -1.81 -0.40 -10.09
C GLN A 180 -3.23 0.16 -9.96
N GLN A 181 -3.47 1.42 -10.32
CA GLN A 181 -4.80 2.02 -10.30
C GLN A 181 -5.75 1.30 -11.27
N LEU A 182 -5.30 1.05 -12.51
CA LEU A 182 -6.07 0.29 -13.49
C LEU A 182 -6.40 -1.13 -13.02
N ASN A 183 -5.47 -1.80 -12.33
CA ASN A 183 -5.70 -3.13 -11.79
C ASN A 183 -6.73 -3.09 -10.66
N VAL A 184 -6.68 -2.10 -9.76
CA VAL A 184 -7.68 -1.94 -8.70
C VAL A 184 -9.07 -1.70 -9.30
N TRP A 185 -9.19 -0.76 -10.25
CA TRP A 185 -10.47 -0.48 -10.90
C TRP A 185 -11.05 -1.69 -11.63
N MET A 186 -10.20 -2.50 -12.24
CA MET A 186 -10.60 -3.75 -12.89
C MET A 186 -11.06 -4.80 -11.89
N GLN A 187 -10.35 -4.96 -10.76
CA GLN A 187 -10.69 -5.95 -9.73
C GLN A 187 -11.96 -5.60 -8.95
N GLU A 188 -12.21 -4.32 -8.74
CA GLU A 188 -13.38 -3.80 -8.03
C GLU A 188 -14.61 -3.63 -8.94
N ASP A 189 -14.49 -3.90 -10.24
CA ASP A 189 -15.54 -3.69 -11.24
C ASP A 189 -16.03 -2.22 -11.29
N THR A 190 -15.09 -1.29 -11.13
CA THR A 190 -15.31 0.17 -11.10
C THR A 190 -14.60 0.88 -12.24
N LEU A 191 -14.24 0.16 -13.31
CA LEU A 191 -13.44 0.68 -14.41
C LEU A 191 -14.14 1.86 -15.11
N TYR A 192 -15.42 1.70 -15.44
CA TYR A 192 -16.21 2.73 -16.12
C TYR A 192 -16.36 3.98 -15.23
N GLU A 193 -16.76 3.81 -13.97
CA GLU A 193 -16.97 4.88 -13.01
C GLU A 193 -15.67 5.66 -12.75
N SER A 194 -14.55 4.95 -12.60
CA SER A 194 -13.25 5.56 -12.32
C SER A 194 -12.71 6.33 -13.52
N ILE A 195 -12.84 5.79 -14.74
CA ILE A 195 -12.47 6.50 -15.97
C ILE A 195 -13.38 7.71 -16.18
N SER A 196 -14.69 7.55 -15.97
CA SER A 196 -15.66 8.63 -16.06
C SER A 196 -15.31 9.77 -15.10
N ALA A 197 -14.98 9.46 -13.84
CA ALA A 197 -14.55 10.46 -12.86
C ALA A 197 -13.29 11.21 -13.30
N LYS A 198 -12.30 10.51 -13.86
CA LYS A 198 -11.07 11.12 -14.42
C LYS A 198 -11.39 12.04 -15.60
N MET A 199 -12.26 11.62 -16.49
CA MET A 199 -12.70 12.38 -17.67
C MET A 199 -13.49 13.63 -17.29
N HIS A 200 -14.36 13.56 -16.29
CA HIS A 200 -15.10 14.73 -15.78
C HIS A 200 -14.18 15.72 -15.06
N ALA A 201 -13.16 15.23 -14.34
CA ALA A 201 -12.22 16.10 -13.64
C ALA A 201 -11.31 16.89 -14.61
N ARG A 202 -10.96 16.30 -15.75
CA ARG A 202 -10.04 16.89 -16.73
C ARG A 202 -10.50 16.63 -18.18
N PRO A 203 -11.62 17.23 -18.61
CA PRO A 203 -12.22 16.97 -19.92
C PRO A 203 -11.35 17.39 -21.10
N GLN A 204 -10.44 18.35 -20.90
CA GLN A 204 -9.52 18.85 -21.93
C GLN A 204 -8.40 17.87 -22.31
N ASP A 205 -8.14 16.85 -21.48
CA ASP A 205 -7.10 15.86 -21.75
C ASP A 205 -7.57 14.74 -22.70
N PHE A 206 -8.85 14.77 -23.09
CA PHE A 206 -9.47 13.83 -24.01
C PHE A 206 -10.05 14.57 -25.22
N SER A 207 -9.95 13.98 -26.40
CA SER A 207 -10.63 14.53 -27.57
C SER A 207 -12.15 14.43 -27.43
N PRO A 208 -12.94 15.35 -28.02
CA PRO A 208 -14.40 15.25 -28.04
C PRO A 208 -14.88 13.88 -28.55
N GLU A 209 -14.28 13.37 -29.64
CA GLU A 209 -14.62 12.06 -30.20
C GLU A 209 -14.46 10.91 -29.19
N ILE A 210 -13.36 10.89 -28.42
CA ILE A 210 -13.13 9.84 -27.42
C ILE A 210 -14.13 9.94 -26.27
N ARG A 211 -14.48 11.16 -25.84
CA ARG A 211 -15.47 11.37 -24.77
C ARG A 211 -16.86 10.93 -25.19
N ASP A 212 -17.29 11.30 -26.40
CA ASP A 212 -18.59 10.93 -26.94
C ASP A 212 -18.68 9.41 -27.11
N TRP A 213 -17.64 8.80 -27.70
CA TRP A 213 -17.55 7.34 -27.82
C TRP A 213 -17.59 6.63 -26.46
N PHE A 214 -16.85 7.11 -25.46
CA PHE A 214 -16.82 6.52 -24.12
C PHE A 214 -18.21 6.53 -23.47
N ALA A 215 -18.96 7.62 -23.61
CA ALA A 215 -20.31 7.75 -23.07
C ALA A 215 -21.32 6.79 -23.74
N GLU A 216 -21.16 6.53 -25.03
CA GLU A 216 -22.04 5.63 -25.80
C GLU A 216 -21.70 4.14 -25.61
N ASN A 217 -20.46 3.82 -25.22
CA ASN A 217 -19.92 2.46 -25.23
C ASN A 217 -19.71 1.88 -23.82
N ARG A 218 -20.62 2.17 -22.88
CA ARG A 218 -20.56 1.62 -21.50
C ARG A 218 -20.41 0.09 -21.47
N VAL A 219 -21.11 -0.61 -22.37
CA VAL A 219 -21.10 -2.09 -22.46
C VAL A 219 -19.72 -2.71 -22.70
N VAL A 220 -18.75 -1.93 -23.20
CA VAL A 220 -17.35 -2.38 -23.37
C VAL A 220 -16.68 -2.62 -22.01
N PHE A 221 -17.14 -1.92 -20.96
CA PHE A 221 -16.57 -1.95 -19.63
C PHE A 221 -17.28 -2.92 -18.68
N ASP A 222 -18.49 -3.37 -19.01
CA ASP A 222 -19.23 -4.33 -18.20
C ASP A 222 -18.61 -5.74 -18.33
N ARG A 223 -18.20 -6.34 -17.21
CA ARG A 223 -17.60 -7.68 -17.22
C ARG A 223 -18.69 -8.75 -17.25
N PRO A 224 -18.58 -9.79 -18.10
CA PRO A 224 -19.48 -10.92 -18.00
C PRO A 224 -19.36 -11.55 -16.61
N ALA A 225 -20.51 -11.80 -15.98
CA ALA A 225 -20.56 -12.50 -14.71
C ALA A 225 -19.78 -13.81 -14.85
N ALA A 226 -18.82 -14.05 -13.95
CA ALA A 226 -18.10 -15.31 -13.96
C ALA A 226 -19.11 -16.45 -13.77
N ASP A 227 -19.15 -17.40 -14.70
CA ASP A 227 -19.96 -18.60 -14.53
C ASP A 227 -19.61 -19.24 -13.17
N PRO A 228 -20.61 -19.58 -12.33
CA PRO A 228 -20.34 -20.28 -11.09
C PRO A 228 -19.70 -21.61 -11.46
N LYS A 229 -18.41 -21.73 -11.14
CA LYS A 229 -17.59 -22.93 -11.38
C LYS A 229 -18.38 -24.20 -11.06
N THR A 230 -18.78 -24.94 -12.09
CA THR A 230 -19.18 -26.35 -12.01
C THR A 230 -18.03 -27.24 -11.61
#